data_AF-A0A3M1F805-F1
#
_entry.id   AF-A0A3M1F805-F1
#
_cell.length_a   1.000
_cell.length_b   1.000
_cell.length_c   1.000
_cell.angle_alpha   90.00
_cell.angle_beta   90.00
_cell.angle_gamma   90.00
#
_symmetry.space_group_name_H-M   'P 1'
#
loop_
_entity.id
_entity.type
_entity.pdbx_description
1 polymer ?
#
loop_
_entity_poly.entity_id
_entity_poly.type
_entity_poly.pdbx_seq_one_letter_code
_entity_poly.pdbx_strand_id
1 'polypeptide(L)'
;MLCQTATLKNERVFSSRQVVLVQYAARANREAQFSYAFPGGSKNMARMHSRAKGKSGSTKPAKPTKPVWLKYKAKEVELLIVKYAKEGLSASQIGTTLRDKYGIPSVKLVTGKSIGAILQEKNFAPEIPEDLLALMKRSVQIRKHLEQNKH
;
A
#
# COMPACT_ATOMS: atom_id res chain seq x y z
N MET A 1 -38.91 -44.18 35.90
CA MET A 1 -40.12 -43.59 35.29
C MET A 1 -39.92 -42.09 35.21
N LEU A 2 -40.08 -41.51 34.02
CA LEU A 2 -40.59 -40.16 33.69
C LEU A 2 -39.85 -38.94 34.30
N CYS A 3 -39.55 -37.84 33.61
CA CYS A 3 -39.97 -37.35 32.30
C CYS A 3 -38.99 -36.26 31.84
N GLN A 4 -39.00 -36.01 30.53
CA GLN A 4 -38.19 -35.05 29.79
C GLN A 4 -38.67 -33.59 29.94
N THR A 5 -37.86 -32.67 29.37
CA THR A 5 -38.19 -31.34 28.78
C THR A 5 -38.26 -30.10 29.69
N ALA A 6 -37.46 -29.07 29.39
CA ALA A 6 -37.92 -27.89 28.64
C ALA A 6 -36.94 -26.69 28.74
N THR A 7 -36.58 -26.21 27.56
CA THR A 7 -35.99 -24.91 27.21
C THR A 7 -36.90 -23.71 27.61
N LEU A 8 -36.31 -22.54 27.93
CA LEU A 8 -36.46 -21.25 27.22
C LEU A 8 -36.26 -20.01 28.12
N LYS A 9 -35.48 -19.06 27.56
CA LYS A 9 -35.70 -17.59 27.53
C LYS A 9 -35.64 -16.81 28.87
N ASN A 10 -34.61 -15.95 29.01
CA ASN A 10 -34.73 -14.50 28.79
C ASN A 10 -34.96 -13.83 30.17
N GLU A 11 -34.38 -12.71 30.60
CA GLU A 11 -34.16 -11.46 29.90
C GLU A 11 -33.35 -10.60 30.91
N ARG A 12 -32.04 -10.36 30.70
CA ARG A 12 -31.35 -9.28 31.42
C ARG A 12 -31.14 -8.13 30.46
N VAL A 13 -32.14 -7.27 30.46
CA VAL A 13 -32.20 -5.95 29.85
C VAL A 13 -30.98 -5.15 30.31
N PHE A 14 -29.91 -5.16 29.51
CA PHE A 14 -28.79 -4.22 29.68
C PHE A 14 -28.99 -3.08 28.70
N SER A 15 -29.37 -1.94 29.26
CA SER A 15 -29.75 -0.69 28.60
C SER A 15 -28.92 -0.35 27.36
N SER A 16 -29.58 -0.31 26.21
CA SER A 16 -29.04 0.06 24.90
C SER A 16 -28.43 1.46 24.82
N ARG A 17 -28.44 2.26 25.90
CA ARG A 17 -27.76 3.57 25.97
C ARG A 17 -26.29 3.48 26.36
N GLN A 18 -25.86 2.47 27.12
CA GLN A 18 -24.48 2.37 27.58
C GLN A 18 -23.51 1.87 26.49
N VAL A 19 -23.97 1.00 25.58
CA VAL A 19 -23.12 0.43 24.52
C VAL A 19 -22.76 1.48 23.45
N VAL A 20 -23.67 2.44 23.20
CA VAL A 20 -23.45 3.51 22.21
C VAL A 20 -22.43 4.55 22.70
N LEU A 21 -22.40 4.84 24.01
CA LEU A 21 -21.44 5.79 24.58
C LEU A 21 -19.99 5.28 24.55
N VAL A 22 -19.77 3.98 24.75
CA VAL A 22 -18.43 3.37 24.64
C VAL A 22 -17.94 3.38 23.18
N GLN A 23 -18.85 3.19 22.21
CA GLN A 23 -18.54 3.30 20.78
C GLN A 23 -18.29 4.76 20.34
N TYR A 24 -18.94 5.76 20.96
CA TYR A 24 -18.68 7.18 20.68
C TYR A 24 -17.35 7.67 21.27
N ALA A 25 -16.98 7.24 22.48
CA ALA A 25 -15.70 7.60 23.11
C ALA A 25 -14.48 7.03 22.36
N ALA A 26 -14.58 5.83 21.78
CA ALA A 26 -13.51 5.21 20.99
C ALA A 26 -13.34 5.84 19.59
N ARG A 27 -14.33 6.59 19.11
CA ARG A 27 -14.28 7.30 17.83
C ARG A 27 -13.59 8.68 17.97
N ALA A 28 -13.85 9.40 19.06
CA ALA A 28 -13.24 10.70 19.34
C ALA A 28 -11.71 10.64 19.54
N ASN A 29 -11.20 9.59 20.21
CA ASN A 29 -9.76 9.44 20.46
C ASN A 29 -8.93 9.08 19.21
N ARG A 30 -9.55 8.63 18.12
CA ARG A 30 -8.84 8.31 16.87
C ARG A 30 -8.68 9.53 15.96
N GLU A 31 -9.58 10.51 16.06
CA GLU A 31 -9.48 11.80 15.36
C GLU A 31 -8.45 12.73 16.03
N ALA A 32 -8.32 12.65 17.36
CA ALA A 32 -7.35 13.45 18.11
C ALA A 32 -5.88 13.05 17.90
N GLN A 33 -5.57 11.82 17.46
CA GLN A 33 -4.19 11.41 17.20
C GLN A 33 -3.65 11.82 15.82
N PHE A 34 -4.50 12.26 14.89
CA PHE A 34 -4.04 12.66 13.54
C PHE A 34 -3.56 14.13 13.50
N SER A 35 -3.72 14.88 14.59
CA SER A 35 -3.44 16.32 14.68
C SER A 35 -2.14 16.69 15.42
N TYR A 36 -1.31 15.74 15.81
CA TYR A 36 0.01 15.99 16.43
C TYR A 36 1.04 15.12 15.68
N ALA A 37 2.12 15.59 15.05
CA ALA A 37 2.84 16.84 15.15
C ALA A 37 3.70 17.08 13.89
N PHE A 38 3.61 18.29 13.30
CA PHE A 38 4.73 19.04 12.68
C PHE A 38 4.21 20.46 12.32
N PRO A 39 4.50 21.48 13.14
CA PRO A 39 4.10 22.85 12.86
C PRO A 39 5.07 23.46 11.86
N GLY A 40 4.79 23.31 10.57
CA GLY A 40 5.62 23.87 9.49
C GLY A 40 5.21 23.50 8.06
N GLY A 41 4.11 22.78 7.86
CA GLY A 41 3.62 22.45 6.53
C GLY A 41 2.69 23.53 5.99
N SER A 42 3.20 24.46 5.18
CA SER A 42 2.30 25.31 4.36
C SER A 42 1.41 24.38 3.53
N LYS A 43 0.08 24.56 3.59
CA LYS A 43 -0.92 23.80 2.81
C LYS A 43 -0.88 24.10 1.30
N ASN A 44 0.27 24.47 0.77
CA ASN A 44 0.51 24.65 -0.64
C ASN A 44 1.10 23.36 -1.19
N MET A 45 0.32 22.64 -2.00
CA MET A 45 0.76 21.47 -2.77
C MET A 45 1.84 21.87 -3.79
N ALA A 46 3.07 22.06 -3.31
CA ALA A 46 4.25 22.40 -4.08
C ALA A 46 5.27 21.25 -4.01
N ARG A 47 6.14 21.15 -5.01
CA ARG A 47 7.21 20.14 -5.03
C ARG A 47 8.22 20.41 -3.91
N MET A 48 8.80 19.35 -3.32
CA MET A 48 9.64 19.44 -2.12
C MET A 48 10.84 20.41 -2.23
N HIS A 49 11.55 20.39 -3.36
CA HIS A 49 12.72 21.26 -3.60
C HIS A 49 12.47 22.32 -4.69
N SER A 50 11.24 22.45 -5.20
CA SER A 50 10.93 23.42 -6.25
C SER A 50 9.58 24.10 -5.99
N ARG A 51 9.50 25.40 -6.24
CA ARG A 51 8.28 26.21 -6.01
C ARG A 51 7.11 25.92 -6.97
N ALA A 52 7.26 24.97 -7.89
CA ALA A 52 6.24 24.59 -8.86
C ALA A 52 5.06 23.82 -8.23
N LYS A 53 3.84 24.06 -8.72
CA LYS A 53 2.56 23.52 -8.19
C LYS A 53 1.88 22.51 -9.15
N GLY A 54 2.65 21.84 -10.02
CA GLY A 54 2.10 20.87 -10.97
C GLY A 54 1.48 19.65 -10.27
N LYS A 55 0.30 19.21 -10.73
CA LYS A 55 -0.42 18.04 -10.20
C LYS A 55 -0.53 16.96 -11.27
N SER A 56 0.27 15.91 -11.14
CA SER A 56 0.23 14.74 -12.02
C SER A 56 0.46 13.50 -11.18
N GLY A 57 -0.41 12.51 -11.32
CA GLY A 57 -0.35 11.27 -10.55
C GLY A 57 -1.34 10.24 -11.07
N SER A 58 -1.13 8.97 -10.73
CA SER A 58 -2.05 7.90 -11.09
C SER A 58 -3.29 7.95 -10.19
N THR A 59 -4.47 8.07 -10.81
CA THR A 59 -5.75 7.94 -10.11
C THR A 59 -6.22 6.50 -10.17
N LYS A 60 -6.40 5.87 -9.01
CA LYS A 60 -6.91 4.50 -8.92
C LYS A 60 -8.42 4.46 -9.17
N PRO A 61 -8.95 3.36 -9.72
CA PRO A 61 -10.39 3.21 -9.89
C PRO A 61 -11.09 3.22 -8.53
N ALA A 62 -12.28 3.84 -8.47
CA ALA A 62 -13.04 3.98 -7.23
C ALA A 62 -13.46 2.63 -6.63
N LYS A 63 -13.79 1.65 -7.47
CA LYS A 63 -14.13 0.29 -7.05
C LYS A 63 -12.94 -0.64 -7.30
N PRO A 64 -12.27 -1.15 -6.25
CA PRO A 64 -11.17 -2.09 -6.38
C PRO A 64 -11.70 -3.53 -6.59
N THR A 65 -12.35 -3.78 -7.72
CA THR A 65 -12.82 -5.12 -8.10
C THR A 65 -11.91 -5.75 -9.13
N LYS A 66 -11.76 -7.08 -9.08
CA LYS A 66 -11.03 -7.82 -10.12
C LYS A 66 -11.84 -7.72 -11.43
N PRO A 67 -11.24 -7.25 -12.53
CA PRO A 67 -11.96 -7.18 -13.80
C PRO A 67 -12.20 -8.58 -14.37
N VAL A 68 -13.30 -8.74 -15.11
CA VAL A 68 -13.79 -10.04 -15.62
C VAL A 68 -12.81 -10.68 -16.62
N TRP A 69 -12.12 -9.88 -17.42
CA TRP A 69 -11.13 -10.35 -18.40
C TRP A 69 -9.83 -10.87 -17.76
N LEU A 70 -9.61 -10.67 -16.45
CA LEU A 70 -8.39 -11.07 -15.78
C LEU A 70 -8.44 -12.53 -15.34
N LYS A 71 -7.89 -13.41 -16.18
CA LYS A 71 -7.86 -14.86 -15.96
C LYS A 71 -6.79 -15.31 -14.94
N TYR A 72 -5.75 -14.50 -14.73
CA TYR A 72 -4.63 -14.88 -13.86
C TYR A 72 -5.04 -15.09 -12.40
N LYS A 73 -4.45 -16.12 -11.78
CA LYS A 73 -4.58 -16.44 -10.35
C LYS A 73 -3.43 -15.84 -9.55
N ALA A 74 -3.62 -15.68 -8.24
CA ALA A 74 -2.61 -15.13 -7.34
C ALA A 74 -1.26 -15.88 -7.42
N LYS A 75 -1.31 -17.22 -7.43
CA LYS A 75 -0.12 -18.07 -7.51
C LYS A 75 0.71 -17.84 -8.78
N GLU A 76 0.05 -17.62 -9.93
CA GLU A 76 0.72 -17.36 -11.21
C GLU A 76 1.44 -16.01 -11.18
N VAL A 77 0.79 -14.98 -10.63
CA VAL A 77 1.37 -13.65 -10.49
C VAL A 77 2.61 -13.66 -9.59
N GLU A 78 2.56 -14.42 -8.49
CA GLU A 78 3.70 -14.59 -7.59
C GLU A 78 4.89 -15.30 -8.26
N LEU A 79 4.65 -16.23 -9.20
CA LEU A 79 5.70 -16.87 -9.98
C LEU A 79 6.34 -15.89 -10.97
N LEU A 80 5.52 -15.06 -11.63
CA LEU A 80 6.01 -14.02 -12.54
C LEU A 80 6.87 -12.98 -11.79
N ILE A 81 6.45 -12.57 -10.60
CA ILE A 81 7.22 -11.62 -9.78
C ILE A 81 8.60 -12.20 -9.44
N VAL A 82 8.68 -13.48 -9.07
CA VAL A 82 9.97 -14.13 -8.77
C VAL A 82 10.85 -14.22 -10.00
N LYS A 83 10.27 -14.55 -11.16
CA LYS A 83 11.01 -14.61 -12.43
C LYS A 83 11.68 -13.26 -12.71
N TYR A 84 10.91 -12.17 -12.63
CA TYR A 84 11.42 -10.83 -12.89
C TYR A 84 12.38 -10.31 -11.82
N ALA A 85 12.20 -10.72 -10.56
CA ALA A 85 13.15 -10.42 -9.49
C ALA A 85 14.52 -11.08 -9.77
N LYS A 86 14.54 -12.32 -10.29
CA LYS A 86 15.78 -13.00 -10.71
C LYS A 86 16.43 -12.34 -11.92
N GLU A 87 15.64 -11.77 -12.83
CA GLU A 87 16.14 -10.96 -13.95
C GLU A 87 16.74 -9.61 -13.48
N GLY A 88 16.60 -9.26 -12.19
CA GLY A 88 17.17 -8.05 -11.59
C GLY A 88 16.33 -6.79 -11.81
N LEU A 89 15.06 -6.93 -12.20
CA LEU A 89 14.16 -5.79 -12.36
C LEU A 89 13.74 -5.23 -10.99
N SER A 90 13.60 -3.91 -10.91
CA SER A 90 13.13 -3.25 -9.69
C SER A 90 11.63 -3.50 -9.46
N ALA A 91 11.17 -3.39 -8.21
CA ALA A 91 9.76 -3.60 -7.88
C ALA A 91 8.81 -2.67 -8.67
N SER A 92 9.24 -1.43 -8.93
CA SER A 92 8.50 -0.48 -9.76
C SER A 92 8.43 -0.93 -11.23
N GLN A 93 9.54 -1.39 -11.79
CA GLN A 93 9.60 -1.92 -13.16
C GLN A 93 8.78 -3.21 -13.34
N ILE A 94 8.78 -4.09 -12.33
CA ILE A 94 7.95 -5.30 -12.29
C ILE A 94 6.47 -4.91 -12.38
N GLY A 95 6.04 -3.91 -11.60
CA GLY A 95 4.66 -3.40 -11.63
C GLY A 95 4.24 -2.91 -13.01
N THR A 96 5.09 -2.13 -13.70
CA THR A 96 4.84 -1.64 -15.06
C THR A 96 4.77 -2.79 -16.06
N THR A 97 5.69 -3.75 -15.97
CA THR A 97 5.74 -4.91 -16.86
C THR A 97 4.49 -5.79 -16.73
N LEU A 98 4.01 -6.01 -15.50
CA LEU A 98 2.78 -6.76 -15.24
C LEU A 98 1.54 -6.06 -15.80
N ARG A 99 1.54 -4.72 -15.81
CA ARG A 99 0.47 -3.94 -16.39
C ARG A 99 0.48 -4.01 -17.92
N ASP A 100 1.63 -3.80 -18.54
CA ASP A 100 1.73 -3.60 -19.99
C ASP A 100 1.72 -4.94 -20.75
N LYS A 101 2.41 -5.97 -20.24
CA LYS A 101 2.49 -7.28 -20.92
C LYS A 101 1.34 -8.21 -20.58
N TYR A 102 0.93 -8.24 -19.31
CA TYR A 102 -0.04 -9.21 -18.81
C TYR A 102 -1.43 -8.61 -18.57
N GLY A 103 -1.58 -7.29 -18.67
CA GLY A 103 -2.86 -6.61 -18.43
C GLY A 103 -3.31 -6.66 -16.97
N ILE A 104 -2.39 -6.84 -16.01
CA ILE A 104 -2.71 -6.84 -14.57
C ILE A 104 -2.64 -5.39 -14.06
N PRO A 105 -3.77 -4.71 -13.76
CA PRO A 105 -3.75 -3.29 -13.40
C PRO A 105 -3.18 -3.05 -11.99
N SER A 106 -3.30 -4.00 -11.07
CA SER A 106 -2.81 -3.89 -9.71
C SER A 106 -2.61 -5.25 -9.07
N VAL A 107 -1.37 -5.54 -8.65
CA VAL A 107 -0.99 -6.80 -7.98
C VAL A 107 -1.76 -6.98 -6.67
N LYS A 108 -1.99 -5.89 -5.93
CA LYS A 108 -2.73 -5.89 -4.66
C LYS A 108 -4.18 -6.36 -4.82
N LEU A 109 -4.82 -6.11 -5.97
CA LEU A 109 -6.19 -6.56 -6.22
C LEU A 109 -6.28 -8.07 -6.47
N VAL A 110 -5.22 -8.66 -7.02
CA VAL A 110 -5.20 -10.09 -7.37
C VAL A 110 -4.71 -10.96 -6.21
N THR A 111 -3.64 -10.51 -5.55
CA THR A 111 -2.92 -11.29 -4.52
C THR A 111 -3.22 -10.84 -3.10
N GLY A 112 -3.79 -9.64 -2.90
CA GLY A 112 -3.98 -9.04 -1.57
C GLY A 112 -2.70 -8.45 -0.95
N LYS A 113 -1.52 -8.80 -1.49
CA LYS A 113 -0.21 -8.37 -0.98
C LYS A 113 0.43 -7.31 -1.89
N SER A 114 1.39 -6.55 -1.35
CA SER A 114 2.22 -5.64 -2.14
C SER A 114 3.38 -6.41 -2.80
N ILE A 115 3.93 -5.87 -3.88
CA ILE A 115 5.09 -6.47 -4.57
C ILE A 115 6.27 -6.62 -3.58
N GLY A 116 6.51 -5.59 -2.74
CA GLY A 116 7.55 -5.65 -1.70
C GLY A 116 7.33 -6.75 -0.68
N ALA A 117 6.09 -6.98 -0.23
CA ALA A 117 5.79 -8.06 0.71
C ALA A 117 6.03 -9.44 0.08
N ILE A 118 5.67 -9.63 -1.19
CA ILE A 118 5.93 -10.88 -1.92
C ILE A 118 7.43 -11.15 -2.08
N LEU A 119 8.23 -10.09 -2.29
CA LEU A 119 9.69 -10.22 -2.38
C LEU A 119 10.32 -10.55 -1.02
N GLN A 120 9.80 -10.00 0.07
CA GLN A 120 10.22 -10.32 1.44
C GLN A 120 9.92 -11.77 1.80
N GLU A 121 8.69 -12.24 1.53
CA GLU A 121 8.29 -13.64 1.80
C GLU A 121 9.16 -14.66 1.06
N LYS A 122 9.70 -14.28 -0.10
CA LYS A 122 10.52 -15.14 -0.95
C LYS A 122 12.02 -14.89 -0.81
N ASN A 123 12.43 -14.03 0.14
CA ASN A 123 13.82 -13.67 0.42
C ASN A 123 14.58 -13.05 -0.77
N PHE A 124 13.88 -12.41 -1.71
CA PHE A 124 14.45 -11.62 -2.81
C PHE A 124 14.40 -10.12 -2.52
N ALA A 125 14.25 -9.74 -1.25
CA ALA A 125 14.20 -8.35 -0.87
C ALA A 125 15.59 -7.71 -1.02
N PRO A 126 15.70 -6.55 -1.69
CA PRO A 126 16.95 -5.83 -1.73
C PRO A 126 17.28 -5.27 -0.35
N GLU A 127 18.56 -5.30 0.04
CA GLU A 127 19.05 -4.78 1.32
C GLU A 127 18.77 -3.27 1.46
N ILE A 128 18.84 -2.55 0.33
CA ILE A 128 18.58 -1.12 0.25
C ILE A 128 17.30 -0.90 -0.57
N PRO A 129 16.36 -0.05 -0.11
CA PRO A 129 15.15 0.26 -0.87
C PRO A 129 15.48 0.96 -2.20
N GLU A 130 14.66 0.66 -3.22
CA GLU A 130 14.82 1.14 -4.60
C GLU A 130 14.97 2.67 -4.69
N ASP A 131 14.17 3.42 -3.94
CA ASP A 131 14.14 4.88 -4.01
C ASP A 131 15.48 5.51 -3.56
N LEU A 132 16.07 4.98 -2.47
CA LEU A 132 17.38 5.44 -2.02
C LEU A 132 18.47 5.10 -3.03
N LEU A 133 18.43 3.90 -3.62
CA LEU A 133 19.37 3.52 -4.69
C LEU A 133 19.25 4.47 -5.89
N ALA A 134 18.05 4.89 -6.27
CA ALA A 134 17.84 5.84 -7.36
C ALA A 134 18.42 7.23 -7.05
N LEU A 135 18.24 7.73 -5.83
CA LEU A 135 18.83 9.00 -5.39
C LEU A 135 20.37 8.93 -5.35
N MET A 136 20.93 7.84 -4.83
CA MET A 136 22.38 7.61 -4.81
C MET A 136 22.96 7.58 -6.23
N LYS A 137 22.33 6.84 -7.16
CA LYS A 137 22.72 6.79 -8.57
C LYS A 137 22.74 8.19 -9.19
N ARG A 138 21.68 8.98 -8.98
CA ARG A 138 21.59 10.36 -9.48
C ARG A 138 22.68 11.25 -8.89
N SER A 139 22.94 11.15 -7.59
CA SER A 139 23.99 11.92 -6.92
C SER A 139 25.38 11.62 -7.51
N VAL A 140 25.71 10.33 -7.69
CA VAL A 140 26.98 9.91 -8.29
C VAL A 140 27.11 10.44 -9.72
N GLN A 141 26.05 10.40 -10.52
CA GLN A 141 26.06 10.94 -11.88
C GLN A 141 26.33 12.45 -11.90
N ILE A 142 25.67 13.21 -11.03
CA ILE A 142 25.88 14.66 -10.91
C ILE A 142 27.32 14.98 -10.48
N ARG A 143 27.86 14.26 -9.49
CA ARG A 143 29.24 14.47 -9.03
C ARG A 143 30.26 14.23 -10.15
N LYS A 144 30.13 13.12 -10.88
CA LYS A 144 30.98 12.82 -12.05
C LYS A 144 30.89 13.91 -13.11
N HIS A 145 29.70 14.42 -13.37
CA HIS A 145 29.50 15.49 -14.34
C HIS A 145 30.19 16.80 -13.91
N LEU A 146 30.08 17.18 -12.63
CA LEU A 146 30.72 18.38 -12.06
C LEU A 146 32.26 18.26 -12.00
N GLU A 147 32.79 17.05 -11.79
CA GLU A 147 34.24 16.81 -11.83
C GLU A 147 34.83 17.05 -13.23
N GLN A 148 34.08 16.67 -14.28
CA GLN A 148 34.46 16.86 -15.68
C GLN A 148 34.18 18.28 -16.17
N ASN A 149 33.08 18.90 -15.73
CA ASN A 149 32.66 20.23 -16.16
C ASN A 149 32.63 21.15 -14.93
N LYS A 150 33.75 21.85 -14.71
CA LYS A 150 33.98 22.71 -13.53
C LYS A 150 33.52 24.16 -13.70
N HIS A 151 32.74 24.45 -14.75
CA HIS A 151 32.22 25.78 -15.05
C HIS A 151 30.78 25.94 -14.57
#